data_AF-A0A967ST23-F1
#
_entry.id   AF-A0A967ST23-F1
#
_cell.length_a   1.000
_cell.length_b   1.000
_cell.length_c   1.000
_cell.angle_alpha   90.00
_cell.angle_beta   90.00
_cell.angle_gamma   90.00
#
_symmetry.space_group_name_H-M   'P 1'
#
loop_
_entity.id
_entity.type
_entity.pdbx_description
1 polymer ?
#
loop_
_entity_poly.entity_id
_entity_poly.type
_entity_poly.pdbx_seq_one_letter_code
_entity_poly.pdbx_strand_id
1 'polypeptide(L)' 'GNDYIAVSAGGYHSLALRSDGSIVGWGLNHYGQANPPDGNDYITVRAGYWHSLALRSDGSIIAWGR' A
#
# COMPACT_ATOMS: atom_id res chain seq x y z
N GLY A 1 11.24 -2.07 -13.97
CA GLY A 1 10.61 -2.05 -12.64
C GLY A 1 11.18 -3.19 -11.82
N ASN A 2 12.42 -3.03 -11.37
CA ASN A 2 13.09 -4.00 -10.48
C ASN A 2 13.31 -3.39 -9.09
N ASP A 3 12.57 -2.33 -8.80
CA ASP A 3 12.68 -1.45 -7.63
C ASP A 3 11.58 -1.74 -6.59
N TYR A 4 10.86 -2.85 -6.73
CA TYR A 4 9.86 -3.30 -5.75
C TYR A 4 10.51 -4.22 -4.73
N ILE A 5 10.29 -3.94 -3.44
CA ILE A 5 10.92 -4.66 -2.32
C ILE A 5 9.94 -5.49 -1.49
N ALA A 6 8.63 -5.22 -1.61
CA ALA A 6 7.60 -6.02 -0.96
C ALA A 6 6.27 -5.94 -1.73
N VAL A 7 5.43 -6.96 -1.55
CA VAL A 7 4.07 -7.01 -2.09
C VAL A 7 3.08 -7.51 -1.04
N SER A 8 1.82 -7.12 -1.15
CA SER A 8 0.72 -7.64 -0.34
C SER A 8 -0.52 -7.82 -1.21
N ALA A 9 -1.11 -9.00 -1.18
CA ALA A 9 -2.37 -9.30 -1.84
C ALA A 9 -3.51 -9.22 -0.83
N GLY A 10 -4.51 -8.39 -1.13
CA GLY A 10 -5.76 -8.29 -0.39
C GLY A 10 -6.85 -9.16 -1.02
N GLY A 11 -8.10 -8.92 -0.63
CA GLY A 11 -9.24 -9.68 -1.17
C GLY A 11 -9.44 -9.45 -2.67
N TYR A 12 -9.36 -8.19 -3.11
CA TYR A 12 -9.64 -7.79 -4.50
C TYR A 12 -8.64 -6.79 -5.09
N HIS A 13 -7.62 -6.40 -4.33
CA HIS A 13 -6.56 -5.48 -4.75
C HIS A 13 -5.21 -5.98 -4.25
N SER A 14 -4.15 -5.41 -4.82
CA SER A 14 -2.78 -5.69 -4.43
C SER A 14 -2.03 -4.38 -4.25
N LEU A 15 -1.02 -4.43 -3.37
CA LEU A 15 -0.09 -3.34 -3.11
C LEU A 15 1.34 -3.82 -3.37
N ALA A 16 2.19 -2.95 -3.88
CA ALA A 16 3.63 -3.13 -3.92
C ALA A 16 4.33 -1.92 -3.31
N LEU A 17 5.34 -2.19 -2.48
CA LEU A 17 6.23 -1.19 -1.93
C LEU A 17 7.50 -1.10 -2.78
N ARG A 18 7.85 0.11 -3.19
CA ARG A 18 9.09 0.42 -3.90
C ARG A 18 10.22 0.72 -2.93
N SER A 19 11.47 0.53 -3.36
CA SER A 19 12.68 0.78 -2.56
C SER A 19 12.86 2.26 -2.20
N ASP A 20 12.22 3.16 -2.95
CA ASP A 20 12.15 4.58 -2.63
C ASP A 20 11.10 4.93 -1.56
N GLY A 21 10.39 3.92 -1.02
CA GLY A 21 9.38 4.08 0.02
C GLY A 21 8.00 4.48 -0.50
N SER A 22 7.78 4.56 -1.82
CA SER A 22 6.46 4.80 -2.41
C SER A 22 5.65 3.51 -2.62
N ILE A 23 4.32 3.62 -2.67
CA ILE A 23 3.41 2.48 -2.81
C ILE A 23 2.67 2.55 -4.14
N VAL A 24 2.58 1.40 -4.82
CA VAL A 24 1.74 1.22 -6.01
C VAL A 24 0.61 0.26 -5.67
N GLY A 25 -0.63 0.63 -6.01
CA GLY A 25 -1.81 -0.21 -5.85
C GLY A 25 -2.44 -0.59 -7.20
N TRP A 26 -3.01 -1.79 -7.30
CA TRP A 26 -3.78 -2.21 -8.47
C TRP A 26 -4.89 -3.20 -8.09
N GLY A 27 -5.87 -3.37 -8.99
CA GLY A 27 -7.04 -4.24 -8.79
C GLY A 27 -8.33 -3.45 -8.55
N LEU A 28 -9.28 -4.07 -7.83
CA LEU A 28 -10.57 -3.45 -7.52
C LEU A 28 -10.40 -2.25 -6.61
N ASN A 29 -11.12 -1.16 -6.89
CA ASN A 29 -10.87 0.12 -6.24
C ASN A 29 -12.13 0.91 -5.86
N HIS A 30 -13.26 0.22 -5.66
CA HIS A 30 -14.54 0.88 -5.36
C HIS A 30 -14.53 1.72 -4.07
N TYR A 31 -13.61 1.43 -3.14
CA TYR A 31 -13.44 2.17 -1.89
C TYR A 31 -12.13 2.95 -1.84
N GLY A 32 -11.37 3.04 -2.94
CA GLY A 32 -10.06 3.68 -2.96
C GLY A 32 -8.93 2.80 -2.39
N GLN A 33 -9.17 1.52 -2.10
CA GLN A 33 -8.19 0.62 -1.48
C GLN A 33 -6.92 0.38 -2.32
N ALA A 34 -7.01 0.57 -3.65
CA ALA A 34 -5.90 0.52 -4.60
C ALA A 34 -5.32 1.91 -4.93
N ASN A 35 -5.77 2.98 -4.26
CA ASN A 35 -5.22 4.34 -4.34
C ASN A 35 -4.41 4.65 -3.08
N PRO A 36 -3.16 4.16 -2.97
CA PRO A 36 -2.31 4.50 -1.84
C PRO A 36 -2.10 6.02 -1.74
N PRO A 37 -2.01 6.56 -0.51
CA PRO A 37 -1.65 7.97 -0.31
C PRO A 37 -0.25 8.25 -0.84
N ASP A 38 -0.04 9.45 -1.39
CA ASP A 38 1.28 9.92 -1.78
C ASP A 38 2.26 9.86 -0.59
N GLY A 39 3.53 9.59 -0.90
CA GLY A 39 4.58 9.48 0.09
C GLY A 39 5.72 8.58 -0.35
N ASN A 40 6.83 8.69 0.35
CA ASN A 40 8.07 7.94 0.10
C ASN A 40 8.75 7.52 1.42
N ASP A 41 8.01 7.54 2.52
CA ASP A 41 8.46 7.22 3.88
C ASP A 41 7.91 5.88 4.39
N TYR A 42 7.26 5.09 3.53
CA TYR A 42 6.65 3.81 3.90
C TYR A 42 7.70 2.69 3.95
N ILE A 43 7.63 1.86 4.98
CA ILE A 43 8.57 0.75 5.20
C ILE A 43 7.90 -0.63 5.13
N THR A 44 6.56 -0.69 5.23
CA THR A 44 5.81 -1.93 4.97
C THR A 44 4.35 -1.63 4.63
N VAL A 45 3.72 -2.56 3.91
CA VAL A 45 2.32 -2.48 3.46
C VAL A 45 1.53 -3.74 3.83
N ARG A 46 0.23 -3.59 4.05
CA ARG A 46 -0.73 -4.69 4.18
C ARG A 46 -2.03 -4.34 3.46
N ALA A 47 -2.50 -5.26 2.63
CA ALA A 47 -3.79 -5.19 1.98
C ALA A 47 -4.80 -6.10 2.72
N GLY A 48 -5.93 -5.52 3.13
CA GLY A 48 -7.08 -6.23 3.69
C GLY A 48 -8.10 -6.60 2.60
N TYR A 49 -9.35 -6.85 2.98
CA TYR A 49 -10.42 -7.13 2.02
C TYR A 49 -10.82 -5.91 1.19
N TRP A 50 -11.04 -4.77 1.86
CA TRP A 50 -11.54 -3.52 1.28
C TRP A 50 -10.78 -2.28 1.77
N HIS A 51 -9.74 -2.48 2.57
CA HIS A 51 -8.86 -1.45 3.10
C HIS A 51 -7.40 -1.88 2.98
N SER A 52 -6.53 -0.92 3.28
CA SER A 52 -5.08 -1.05 3.22
C SER A 52 -4.45 -0.29 4.36
N LEU A 53 -3.28 -0.73 4.80
CA LEU A 53 -2.47 -0.06 5.81
C LEU A 53 -1.01 0.03 5.34
N ALA A 54 -0.33 1.07 5.79
CA ALA A 54 1.12 1.21 5.65
C ALA A 54 1.73 1.77 6.93
N LEU A 55 2.90 1.28 7.29
CA LEU A 55 3.73 1.82 8.38
C LEU A 55 4.76 2.76 7.78
N ARG A 56 4.88 3.96 8.36
CA ARG A 56 5.90 4.96 8.02
C ARG A 56 7.16 4.75 8.85
N SER A 57 8.27 5.26 8.35
CA SER A 57 9.57 5.20 9.02
C SER A 57 9.62 5.95 10.36
N ASP A 58 8.73 6.91 10.57
CA ASP A 58 8.55 7.63 11.84
C ASP A 58 7.73 6.83 12.90
N GLY A 59 7.29 5.62 12.56
CA GLY A 59 6.51 4.74 13.43
C GLY A 59 4.99 4.97 13.38
N SER A 60 4.50 5.94 12.62
CA SER A 60 3.08 6.18 12.43
C SER A 60 2.46 5.24 11.38
N ILE A 61 1.16 4.98 11.51
CA ILE A 61 0.41 4.12 10.58
C ILE A 61 -0.62 4.97 9.84
N ILE A 62 -0.73 4.76 8.53
CA ILE A 62 -1.82 5.28 7.71
C ILE A 62 -2.71 4.12 7.24
N ALA A 63 -4.02 4.36 7.21
CA ALA A 63 -5.01 3.45 6.67
C ALA A 63 -5.85 4.17 5.61
N TRP A 64 -6.23 3.45 4.57
CA TRP A 64 -7.11 3.94 3.50
C TRP A 64 -7.99 2.81 2.97
N GLY A 65 -9.06 3.16 2.25
CA GLY A 65 -10.12 2.22 1.90
C GLY A 65 -11.23 2.18 2.97
N ARG A 66 -11.92 1.05 3.09
CA ARG A 66 -13.09 0.86 3.97
C ARG A 66 -13.03 -0.38 4.85
#